data_AF-S4P548-F1
#
_entry.id   AF-S4P548-F1
#
_cell.length_a   1.000
_cell.length_b   1.000
_cell.length_c   1.000
_cell.angle_alpha   90.00
_cell.angle_beta   90.00
_cell.angle_gamma   90.00
#
_symmetry.space_group_name_H-M   'P 1'
#
loop_
_entity.id
_entity.type
_entity.pdbx_description
1 polymer ?
#
loop_
_entity_poly.entity_id
_entity_poly.type
_entity_poly.pdbx_seq_one_letter_code
_entity_poly.pdbx_strand_id
1 'polypeptide(L)'
;MVASMVTVIPVEDPFGPTAISILLDECPLPSKETVIRLTQYFALSPERANRRNKSTRIERNICIALGCIAEKLVGPNSVAILTENT
;
A
#
# COMPACT_ATOMS: atom_id res chain seq x y z
N MET A 1 -0.26 -11.38 -1.58
CA MET A 1 0.22 -11.11 -0.22
C MET A 1 -0.37 -9.80 0.34
N VAL A 2 -0.05 -8.64 -0.25
CA VAL A 2 -0.52 -7.31 0.22
C VAL A 2 -2.03 -7.23 0.40
N ALA A 3 -2.79 -7.71 -0.59
CA ALA A 3 -4.25 -7.82 -0.53
C ALA A 3 -4.76 -8.58 0.72
N SER A 4 -4.20 -9.76 0.97
CA SER A 4 -4.57 -10.62 2.09
C SER A 4 -4.30 -9.93 3.42
N MET A 5 -3.12 -9.32 3.57
CA MET A 5 -2.74 -8.59 4.79
C MET A 5 -3.71 -7.44 5.08
N VAL A 6 -4.08 -6.68 4.04
CA VAL A 6 -5.09 -5.61 4.15
C VAL A 6 -6.43 -6.14 4.65
N THR A 7 -6.85 -7.30 4.15
CA THR A 7 -8.15 -7.89 4.47
C THR A 7 -8.19 -8.75 5.74
N VAL A 8 -7.06 -9.16 6.29
CA VAL A 8 -7.00 -10.13 7.41
C VAL A 8 -6.50 -9.52 8.71
N ILE A 9 -5.58 -8.55 8.68
CA ILE A 9 -4.96 -8.04 9.91
C ILE A 9 -5.96 -7.11 10.65
N PRO A 10 -6.30 -7.42 11.92
CA PRO A 10 -7.25 -6.65 12.75
C PRO A 10 -6.71 -5.28 13.16
N VAL A 11 -7.62 -4.35 13.51
CA VAL A 11 -7.23 -3.01 14.00
C VAL A 11 -6.66 -3.10 15.41
N GLU A 12 -7.24 -4.01 16.18
CA GLU A 12 -7.05 -4.19 17.61
C GLU A 12 -5.73 -4.86 17.95
N ASP A 13 -5.08 -5.50 16.98
CA ASP A 13 -3.75 -6.08 17.16
C ASP A 13 -2.69 -4.95 17.16
N PRO A 14 -2.04 -4.69 18.31
CA PRO A 14 -1.06 -3.62 18.42
C PRO A 14 0.19 -3.87 17.56
N PHE A 15 0.47 -5.13 17.19
CA PHE A 15 1.59 -5.49 16.33
C PHE A 15 1.20 -5.58 14.85
N GLY A 16 -0.10 -5.49 14.54
CA GLY A 16 -0.63 -5.56 13.18
C GLY A 16 0.07 -4.60 12.19
N PRO A 17 0.29 -3.32 12.54
CA PRO A 17 1.02 -2.39 11.67
C PRO A 17 2.46 -2.84 11.40
N THR A 18 3.19 -3.25 12.46
CA THR A 18 4.57 -3.72 12.34
C THR A 18 4.66 -4.99 11.50
N ALA A 19 3.72 -5.92 11.66
CA ALA A 19 3.64 -7.13 10.83
C ALA A 19 3.42 -6.79 9.35
N ILE A 20 2.59 -5.77 9.05
CA ILE A 20 2.41 -5.30 7.67
C ILE A 20 3.72 -4.77 7.10
N SER A 21 4.40 -3.90 7.85
CA SER A 21 5.64 -3.27 7.41
C SER A 21 6.76 -4.29 7.21
N ILE A 22 6.98 -5.22 8.14
CA ILE A 22 8.02 -6.26 8.02
C ILE A 22 7.80 -7.10 6.76
N LEU A 23 6.57 -7.61 6.56
CA LEU A 23 6.26 -8.45 5.41
C LEU A 23 6.41 -7.70 4.08
N LEU A 24 6.12 -6.39 4.06
CA LEU A 24 6.35 -5.55 2.89
C LEU A 24 7.82 -5.21 2.70
N ASP A 25 8.60 -5.10 3.77
CA ASP A 25 10.02 -4.75 3.72
C ASP A 25 10.86 -5.86 3.08
N GLU A 26 10.53 -7.12 3.36
CA GLU A 26 11.13 -8.32 2.75
C GLU A 26 10.89 -8.45 1.23
N CYS A 27 9.97 -7.66 0.66
CA CYS A 27 9.71 -7.67 -0.79
C CYS A 27 10.72 -6.79 -1.56
N PRO A 28 11.14 -7.19 -2.77
CA PRO A 28 11.99 -6.35 -3.61
C PRO A 28 11.30 -5.02 -3.99
N LEU A 29 12.07 -4.06 -4.50
CA LEU A 29 11.53 -2.80 -5.01
C LEU A 29 10.42 -3.09 -6.04
N PRO A 30 9.19 -2.56 -5.85
CA PRO A 30 8.10 -2.84 -6.77
C PRO A 30 8.32 -2.12 -8.11
N SER A 31 8.01 -2.78 -9.22
CA SER A 31 7.99 -2.12 -10.53
C SER A 31 6.86 -1.09 -10.61
N LYS A 32 6.98 -0.12 -11.53
CA LYS A 32 5.91 0.84 -11.87
C LYS A 32 4.56 0.15 -12.07
N GLU A 33 4.54 -0.92 -12.86
CA GLU A 33 3.33 -1.70 -13.12
C GLU A 33 2.76 -2.33 -11.86
N THR A 34 3.60 -2.85 -10.97
CA THR A 34 3.16 -3.43 -9.69
C THR A 34 2.50 -2.37 -8.80
N VAL A 35 3.08 -1.17 -8.73
CA VAL A 35 2.50 -0.05 -7.97
C VAL A 35 1.15 0.36 -8.55
N ILE A 36 1.05 0.49 -9.88
CA ILE A 36 -0.22 0.82 -10.58
C ILE A 36 -1.29 -0.26 -10.34
N ARG A 37 -0.93 -1.54 -10.48
CA ARG A 37 -1.87 -2.65 -10.25
C ARG A 37 -2.35 -2.67 -8.80
N LEU A 38 -1.52 -2.28 -7.84
CA LEU A 38 -1.91 -2.23 -6.44
C LEU A 38 -2.90 -1.08 -6.15
N THR A 39 -2.69 0.11 -6.72
CA THR A 39 -3.63 1.23 -6.54
C THR A 39 -4.98 0.93 -7.20
N GLN A 40 -4.96 0.26 -8.36
CA GLN A 40 -6.16 -0.26 -9.02
C GLN A 40 -6.85 -1.35 -8.20
N TYR A 41 -6.08 -2.30 -7.63
CA TYR A 41 -6.60 -3.37 -6.79
C TYR A 41 -7.34 -2.81 -5.57
N PHE A 42 -6.79 -1.76 -4.95
CA PHE A 42 -7.46 -1.05 -3.87
C PHE A 42 -8.59 -0.14 -4.35
N ALA A 43 -8.79 0.08 -5.64
CA ALA A 43 -9.78 1.04 -6.16
C ALA A 43 -9.67 2.42 -5.48
N LEU A 44 -8.43 2.91 -5.28
CA LEU A 44 -8.17 4.21 -4.68
C LEU A 44 -8.76 5.31 -5.57
N SER A 45 -9.65 6.11 -5.00
CA SER A 45 -10.36 7.17 -5.72
C SER A 45 -10.95 8.18 -4.73
N PRO A 46 -11.16 9.44 -5.15
CA PRO A 46 -11.88 10.43 -4.34
C PRO A 46 -13.28 9.93 -3.91
N GLU A 47 -13.97 9.20 -4.80
CA GLU A 47 -15.29 8.64 -4.55
C GLU A 47 -15.23 7.59 -3.43
N ARG A 48 -14.22 6.71 -3.45
CA ARG A 48 -14.00 5.73 -2.38
C ARG A 48 -13.71 6.44 -1.06
N ALA A 49 -12.86 7.48 -1.08
CA ALA A 49 -12.49 8.23 0.12
C ALA A 49 -13.70 8.87 0.81
N ASN A 50 -14.76 9.23 0.07
CA ASN A 50 -15.98 9.84 0.61
C ASN A 50 -17.07 8.84 1.01
N ARG A 51 -16.88 7.52 0.85
CA ARG A 51 -17.87 6.52 1.27
C ARG A 51 -18.04 6.51 2.79
N ARG A 52 -19.28 6.55 3.29
CA ARG A 52 -19.58 6.52 4.74
C ARG A 52 -19.24 5.20 5.42
N ASN A 53 -19.42 4.07 4.75
CA ASN A 53 -19.28 2.74 5.34
C ASN A 53 -17.93 2.10 5.00
N LYS A 54 -16.83 2.79 5.32
CA LYS A 54 -15.47 2.25 5.15
C LYS A 54 -15.09 1.42 6.37
N SER A 55 -14.46 0.27 6.12
CA SER A 55 -13.84 -0.50 7.21
C SER A 55 -12.55 0.19 7.64
N THR A 56 -12.53 0.77 8.84
CA THR A 56 -11.33 1.40 9.43
C THR A 56 -10.11 0.49 9.35
N ARG A 57 -10.32 -0.82 9.50
CA ARG A 57 -9.31 -1.86 9.36
C ARG A 57 -8.65 -1.89 7.98
N ILE A 58 -9.48 -1.98 6.95
CA ILE A 58 -9.02 -2.03 5.56
C ILE A 58 -8.31 -0.72 5.21
N GLU A 59 -8.91 0.42 5.55
CA GLU A 59 -8.32 1.74 5.26
C GLU A 59 -6.97 1.93 5.97
N ARG A 60 -6.88 1.58 7.27
CA ARG A 60 -5.62 1.61 8.02
C ARG A 60 -4.55 0.77 7.33
N ASN A 61 -4.86 -0.48 6.99
CA ASN A 61 -3.88 -1.39 6.39
C ASN A 61 -3.42 -0.93 5.02
N ILE A 62 -4.31 -0.32 4.23
CA ILE A 62 -3.96 0.29 2.95
C ILE A 62 -3.00 1.46 3.16
N CYS A 63 -3.28 2.35 4.12
CA CYS A 63 -2.38 3.47 4.42
C CYS A 63 -0.98 2.99 4.82
N ILE A 64 -0.88 1.96 5.66
CA ILE A 64 0.42 1.38 6.05
C ILE A 64 1.13 0.81 4.82
N ALA A 65 0.43 0.04 3.98
CA ALA A 65 1.02 -0.54 2.78
C ALA A 65 1.52 0.52 1.80
N LEU A 66 0.74 1.59 1.60
CA LEU A 66 1.13 2.72 0.76
C LEU A 66 2.32 3.48 1.35
N GLY A 67 2.40 3.62 2.67
CA GLY A 67 3.55 4.21 3.37
C GLY A 67 4.84 3.42 3.10
N CYS A 68 4.83 2.10 3.29
CA CYS A 68 5.99 1.25 3.02
C CYS A 68 6.42 1.30 1.54
N ILE A 69 5.47 1.40 0.62
CA ILE A 69 5.79 1.56 -0.81
C ILE A 69 6.43 2.93 -1.05
N ALA A 70 5.87 4.00 -0.48
CA ALA A 70 6.41 5.35 -0.63
C ALA A 70 7.86 5.44 -0.12
N GLU A 71 8.16 4.82 1.02
CA GLU A 71 9.52 4.73 1.57
C GLU A 71 10.50 4.08 0.59
N LYS A 72 10.09 2.97 -0.06
CA LYS A 72 10.92 2.28 -1.06
C LYS A 72 11.11 3.07 -2.36
N LEU A 73 10.16 3.95 -2.68
CA LEU A 73 10.22 4.80 -3.86
C LEU A 73 11.04 6.08 -3.65
N VAL A 74 11.45 6.43 -2.43
CA VAL A 74 12.19 7.67 -2.18
C VAL A 74 13.44 7.77 -3.07
N GLY A 75 13.67 8.96 -3.63
CA GLY A 75 14.88 9.28 -4.41
C GLY A 75 14.82 8.77 -5.86
N PRO A 76 15.92 8.20 -6.40
CA PRO A 76 16.01 7.86 -7.83
C PRO A 76 14.96 6.82 -8.28
N ASN A 77 14.47 5.99 -7.37
CA ASN A 77 13.43 5.00 -7.65
C ASN A 77 12.09 5.66 -8.02
N SER A 78 11.72 6.77 -7.37
CA SER A 78 10.50 7.52 -7.72
C SER A 78 10.59 8.11 -9.12
N VAL A 79 11.76 8.60 -9.51
CA VAL A 79 12.00 9.15 -10.85
C VAL A 79 11.85 8.03 -11.88
N ALA A 80 12.58 6.92 -11.71
CA ALA A 80 12.53 5.76 -12.60
C ALA A 80 11.11 5.20 -12.80
N ILE A 81 10.24 5.32 -11.79
CA ILE A 81 8.87 4.81 -11.84
C ILE A 81 7.86 5.85 -12.35
N LEU A 82 8.05 7.14 -12.06
CA LEU A 82 7.07 8.17 -12.37
C LEU A 82 7.35 8.94 -13.67
N THR A 83 8.54 8.82 -14.26
CA THR A 83 8.81 9.35 -15.60
C THR A 83 8.62 8.29 -16.67
N GLU A 84 8.15 8.67 -17.86
CA GLU A 84 7.93 7.76 -18.99
C GLU A 84 9.21 7.40 -19.75
N ASN A 85 10.33 8.10 -19.51
CA ASN A 85 11.50 8.14 -20.40
C ASN A 85 12.86 7.84 -19.74
N THR A 86 12.91 6.92 -18.77
CA THR A 86 14.15 6.23 -18.34
C THR A 86 13.85 4.76 -18.24
#